data_AF-A0A960WN85-F1
#
_entry.id   AF-A0A960WN85-F1
#
_cell.length_a   1.000
_cell.length_b   1.000
_cell.length_c   1.000
_cell.angle_alpha   90.00
_cell.angle_beta   90.00
_cell.angle_gamma   90.00
#
_symmetry.space_group_name_H-M   'P 1'
#
loop_
_entity.id
_entity.type
_entity.pdbx_description
1 polymer ?
#
loop_
_entity_poly.entity_id
_entity_poly.type
_entity_poly.pdbx_seq_one_letter_code
_entity_poly.pdbx_strand_id
1 'polypeptide(L)'
;MSYAPQSDSEIKELLSACQVDTIEELFESVPSEFKQDTSARLNPPLDEYQILQKTREAAQNVFTGKAYIGYGNYAHRIPVAVNHLGSLRQFVTSYTPYQPEVAQGILQALYEYQSQMAVLTSLPVANASLYDATTALLEAVRMILRTDIKNTERPLFLLSEGILPACREVLFSYFNGDADADPVFIEVPLNKKTGATDWQQVAQEKPAGILFQNPTFFGSLETELEKLKIMFPEAIIAYGCHDPHLLTLLTAPKEIGARIVWGDAQSLGTALNFGGPSLGFLAAHTDYLRQMPGRLVGKTTARSSANIEEEVDAYVITLATREQHIRREKATSNICSNQTLIAVRASIYMAALGWEGMRDVAVKCIERTD
;
A
#
# COMPACT_ATOMS: atom_id res chain seq x y z
N MET A 1 -10.05 14.53 30.77
CA MET A 1 -11.37 14.31 30.15
C MET A 1 -11.58 12.80 30.06
N SER A 2 -12.76 12.27 30.40
CA SER A 2 -13.03 10.83 30.22
C SER A 2 -13.10 10.52 28.72
N TYR A 3 -12.50 9.41 28.30
CA TYR A 3 -12.66 8.90 26.93
C TYR A 3 -14.07 8.32 26.72
N ALA A 4 -14.64 7.71 27.76
CA ALA A 4 -16.03 7.27 27.76
C ALA A 4 -16.95 8.49 27.86
N PRO A 5 -17.84 8.71 26.88
CA PRO A 5 -18.69 9.91 26.84
C PRO A 5 -19.85 9.86 27.84
N GLN A 6 -20.16 8.70 28.42
CA GLN A 6 -21.31 8.50 29.28
C GLN A 6 -21.13 9.15 30.65
N SER A 7 -22.19 9.78 31.13
CA SER A 7 -22.36 10.29 32.48
C SER A 7 -22.82 9.20 33.46
N ASP A 8 -22.64 9.44 34.76
CA ASP A 8 -23.10 8.51 35.81
C ASP A 8 -24.62 8.27 35.77
N SER A 9 -25.41 9.25 35.32
CA SER A 9 -26.86 9.09 35.13
C SER A 9 -27.18 8.16 33.95
N GLU A 10 -26.50 8.33 32.82
CA GLU A 10 -26.69 7.45 31.65
C GLU A 10 -26.25 6.01 31.97
N ILE A 11 -25.15 5.84 32.72
CA ILE A 11 -24.70 4.52 33.18
C ILE A 11 -25.79 3.85 34.02
N LYS A 12 -26.42 4.56 34.96
CA LYS A 12 -27.51 4.00 35.78
C LYS A 12 -28.74 3.62 34.95
N GLU A 13 -29.12 4.46 33.98
CA GLU A 13 -30.22 4.15 33.07
C GLU A 13 -29.94 2.88 32.24
N LEU A 14 -28.70 2.73 31.74
CA LEU A 14 -28.27 1.55 31.01
C LEU A 14 -28.26 0.28 31.87
N LEU A 15 -27.74 0.36 33.11
CA LEU A 15 -27.74 -0.77 34.04
C LEU A 15 -29.18 -1.22 34.37
N SER A 16 -30.08 -0.26 34.62
CA SER A 16 -31.50 -0.56 34.85
C SER A 16 -32.17 -1.20 33.62
N ALA A 17 -31.86 -0.73 32.41
CA ALA A 17 -32.36 -1.33 31.18
C ALA A 17 -31.84 -2.77 30.97
N CYS A 18 -30.61 -3.05 31.41
CA CYS A 18 -30.00 -4.38 31.42
C CYS A 18 -30.44 -5.26 32.61
N GLN A 19 -31.22 -4.73 33.55
CA GLN A 19 -31.69 -5.42 34.76
C GLN A 19 -30.55 -5.93 35.66
N VAL A 20 -29.50 -5.12 35.78
CA VAL A 20 -28.35 -5.36 36.67
C VAL A 20 -28.09 -4.14 37.54
N ASP A 21 -27.47 -4.34 38.70
CA ASP A 21 -27.19 -3.26 39.66
C ASP A 21 -25.78 -2.67 39.49
N THR A 22 -24.85 -3.46 38.96
CA THR A 22 -23.43 -3.10 38.84
C THR A 22 -22.87 -3.36 37.43
N ILE A 23 -21.78 -2.68 37.07
CA ILE A 23 -21.09 -2.93 35.79
C ILE A 23 -20.50 -4.34 35.79
N GLU A 24 -20.05 -4.83 36.94
CA GLU A 24 -19.44 -6.14 37.12
C GLU A 24 -20.40 -7.29 36.76
N GLU A 25 -21.69 -7.14 37.04
CA GLU A 25 -22.74 -8.10 36.68
C GLU A 25 -22.87 -8.32 35.17
N LEU A 26 -22.59 -7.28 34.35
CA LEU A 26 -22.57 -7.41 32.88
C LEU A 26 -21.53 -8.42 32.37
N PHE A 27 -20.55 -8.76 33.19
CA PHE A 27 -19.44 -9.66 32.86
C PHE A 27 -19.52 -11.01 33.60
N GLU A 28 -20.67 -11.38 34.19
CA GLU A 28 -20.84 -12.69 34.84
C GLU A 28 -20.64 -13.88 33.89
N SER A 29 -20.91 -13.69 32.59
CA SER A 29 -20.70 -14.71 31.56
C SER A 29 -19.22 -15.06 31.32
N VAL A 30 -18.28 -14.22 31.80
CA VAL A 30 -16.85 -14.50 31.73
C VAL A 30 -16.47 -15.40 32.91
N PRO A 31 -15.92 -16.61 32.69
CA PRO A 31 -15.49 -17.48 33.77
C PRO A 31 -14.44 -16.82 34.68
N SER A 32 -14.54 -17.06 35.99
CA SER A 32 -13.73 -16.39 37.02
C SER A 32 -12.23 -16.59 36.82
N GLU A 33 -11.80 -17.74 36.31
CA GLU A 33 -10.42 -18.08 36.00
C GLU A 33 -9.80 -17.20 34.92
N PHE A 34 -10.63 -16.53 34.10
CA PHE A 34 -10.18 -15.58 33.08
C PHE A 34 -10.26 -14.11 33.55
N LYS A 35 -10.90 -13.82 34.69
CA LYS A 35 -10.93 -12.47 35.26
C LYS A 35 -9.62 -12.20 36.00
N GLN A 36 -8.78 -11.33 35.44
CA GLN A 36 -7.51 -10.94 36.05
C GLN A 36 -7.49 -9.45 36.37
N ASP A 37 -7.19 -9.09 37.63
CA ASP A 37 -6.81 -7.73 37.97
C ASP A 37 -5.38 -7.46 37.47
N THR A 38 -5.26 -6.53 36.52
CA THR A 38 -3.99 -6.13 35.93
C THR A 38 -3.61 -4.70 36.28
N SER A 39 -4.37 -4.02 37.14
CA SER A 39 -4.16 -2.62 37.52
C SER A 39 -2.76 -2.36 38.08
N ALA A 40 -2.24 -3.28 38.90
CA ALA A 40 -0.89 -3.21 39.46
C ALA A 40 0.25 -3.27 38.42
N ARG A 41 -0.04 -3.66 37.17
CA ARG A 41 0.93 -3.70 36.07
C ARG A 41 1.04 -2.38 35.31
N LEU A 42 0.18 -1.41 35.62
CA LEU A 42 0.12 -0.13 34.92
C LEU A 42 0.61 1.00 35.83
N ASN A 43 1.25 2.00 35.21
CA ASN A 43 1.52 3.25 35.91
C ASN A 43 0.19 3.97 36.22
N PRO A 44 0.17 4.85 37.24
CA PRO A 44 -0.99 5.70 37.50
C PRO A 44 -1.44 6.44 36.23
N PRO A 45 -2.76 6.63 36.03
CA PRO A 45 -3.27 7.34 34.87
C PRO A 45 -2.75 8.77 34.87
N LEU A 46 -2.42 9.25 33.67
CA LEU A 46 -2.03 10.63 33.43
C LEU A 46 -3.22 11.40 32.88
N ASP A 47 -3.36 12.67 33.26
CA ASP A 47 -4.30 13.57 32.59
C ASP A 47 -3.81 13.93 31.18
N GLU A 48 -4.69 14.54 30.39
CA GLU A 48 -4.41 14.89 29.00
C GLU A 48 -3.18 15.80 28.85
N TYR A 49 -3.01 16.77 29.76
CA TYR A 49 -1.89 17.70 29.71
C TYR A 49 -0.57 16.98 30.00
N GLN A 50 -0.57 16.12 31.01
CA GLN A 50 0.58 15.28 31.36
C GLN A 50 0.97 14.34 30.21
N ILE A 51 0.01 13.72 29.54
CA ILE A 51 0.27 12.86 28.36
C ILE A 51 0.89 13.67 27.22
N LEU A 52 0.34 14.85 26.92
CA LEU A 52 0.87 15.71 25.87
C LEU A 52 2.29 16.19 26.17
N GLN A 53 2.55 16.59 27.43
CA GLN A 53 3.89 16.99 27.86
C GLN A 53 4.88 15.84 27.72
N LYS A 54 4.55 14.66 28.28
CA LYS A 54 5.42 13.48 28.21
C LYS A 54 5.70 13.04 26.77
N THR A 55 4.70 13.15 25.89
CA THR A 55 4.87 12.84 24.45
C THR A 55 5.81 13.83 23.77
N ARG A 56 5.70 15.13 24.08
CA ARG A 56 6.63 16.16 23.56
C ARG A 56 8.06 15.95 24.05
N GLU A 57 8.23 15.65 25.33
CA GLU A 57 9.55 15.36 25.91
C GLU A 57 10.18 14.12 25.26
N ALA A 58 9.41 13.05 25.06
CA ALA A 58 9.87 11.87 24.34
C ALA A 58 10.26 12.19 22.89
N ALA A 59 9.48 13.04 22.22
CA ALA A 59 9.74 13.47 20.84
C ALA A 59 10.99 14.34 20.68
N GLN A 60 11.56 14.92 21.75
CA GLN A 60 12.82 15.67 21.67
C GLN A 60 14.04 14.78 21.40
N ASN A 61 13.94 13.48 21.69
CA ASN A 61 15.04 12.53 21.52
C ASN A 61 15.12 11.91 20.11
N VAL A 62 14.39 12.46 19.14
CA VAL A 62 14.36 11.95 17.76
C VAL A 62 15.31 12.72 16.86
N PHE A 63 15.81 12.06 15.81
CA PHE A 63 16.65 12.69 14.80
C PHE A 63 15.85 13.77 14.03
N THR A 64 16.37 15.00 14.01
CA THR A 64 15.77 16.16 13.33
C THR A 64 16.54 16.62 12.09
N GLY A 65 17.60 15.89 11.73
CA GLY A 65 18.43 16.20 10.56
C GLY A 65 17.80 15.76 9.25
N LYS A 66 18.56 15.92 8.16
CA LYS A 66 18.18 15.40 6.83
C LYS A 66 18.68 13.97 6.70
N ALA A 67 17.81 13.05 6.29
CA ALA A 67 18.17 11.67 6.01
C ALA A 67 18.28 11.44 4.50
N TYR A 68 19.45 10.98 4.06
CA TYR A 68 19.75 10.62 2.67
C TYR A 68 20.10 9.12 2.53
N ILE A 69 19.57 8.30 3.45
CA ILE A 69 19.82 6.85 3.50
C ILE A 69 19.19 6.14 2.29
N GLY A 70 18.11 6.69 1.73
CA GLY A 70 17.34 6.07 0.65
C GLY A 70 16.59 4.84 1.15
N TYR A 71 16.90 3.67 0.61
CA TYR A 71 16.28 2.40 1.02
C TYR A 71 14.75 2.37 0.79
N GLY A 72 14.30 2.95 -0.33
CA GLY A 72 12.88 2.98 -0.71
C GLY A 72 12.04 4.01 0.05
N ASN A 73 12.64 4.80 0.93
CA ASN A 73 11.97 5.86 1.67
C ASN A 73 12.71 7.19 1.46
N TYR A 74 12.01 8.19 0.97
CA TYR A 74 12.62 9.44 0.50
C TYR A 74 11.93 10.65 1.12
N ALA A 75 12.74 11.55 1.69
CA ALA A 75 12.24 12.79 2.26
C ALA A 75 11.90 13.79 1.14
N HIS A 76 10.60 13.97 0.90
CA HIS A 76 10.07 14.96 -0.04
C HIS A 76 9.36 16.10 0.69
N ARG A 77 9.32 17.28 0.07
CA ARG A 77 8.55 18.41 0.59
C ARG A 77 7.07 18.13 0.39
N ILE A 78 6.33 18.04 1.50
CA ILE A 78 4.89 17.82 1.47
C ILE A 78 4.18 19.19 1.39
N PRO A 79 3.35 19.46 0.35
CA PRO A 79 2.54 20.67 0.30
C PRO A 79 1.61 20.79 1.50
N VAL A 80 1.43 22.01 2.02
CA VAL A 80 0.58 22.27 3.19
C VAL A 80 -0.86 21.77 2.97
N ALA A 81 -1.36 21.86 1.74
CA ALA A 81 -2.67 21.35 1.35
C ALA A 81 -2.85 19.85 1.67
N VAL A 82 -1.80 19.03 1.49
CA VAL A 82 -1.86 17.59 1.78
C VAL A 82 -2.08 17.33 3.27
N ASN A 83 -1.37 18.05 4.13
CA ASN A 83 -1.54 17.93 5.57
C ASN A 83 -2.89 18.46 6.02
N HIS A 84 -3.33 19.61 5.50
CA HIS A 84 -4.61 20.19 5.87
C HIS A 84 -5.78 19.29 5.44
N LEU A 85 -5.87 18.96 4.15
CA LEU A 85 -6.97 18.17 3.58
C LEU A 85 -6.92 16.71 4.06
N GLY A 86 -5.73 16.10 4.12
CA GLY A 86 -5.58 14.73 4.60
C GLY A 86 -5.85 14.55 6.10
N SER A 87 -5.92 15.64 6.87
CA SER A 87 -6.26 15.61 8.31
C SER A 87 -7.74 15.84 8.60
N LEU A 88 -8.55 16.08 7.56
CA LEU A 88 -9.98 16.31 7.73
C LEU A 88 -10.65 15.10 8.39
N ARG A 89 -11.54 15.36 9.35
CA ARG A 89 -12.17 14.33 10.20
C ARG A 89 -12.81 13.22 9.38
N GLN A 90 -13.49 13.57 8.29
CA GLN A 90 -14.14 12.60 7.40
C GLN A 90 -13.19 11.58 6.76
N PHE A 91 -11.88 11.82 6.72
CA PHE A 91 -10.89 10.85 6.24
C PHE A 91 -10.20 10.08 7.36
N VAL A 92 -9.97 10.72 8.52
CA VAL A 92 -9.20 10.12 9.61
C VAL A 92 -10.04 9.30 10.59
N THR A 93 -11.36 9.54 10.68
CA THR A 93 -12.25 8.79 11.58
C THR A 93 -13.11 7.75 10.87
N SER A 94 -13.27 7.84 9.55
CA SER A 94 -14.02 6.85 8.77
C SER A 94 -13.24 5.54 8.67
N TYR A 95 -13.96 4.41 8.67
CA TYR A 95 -13.37 3.11 8.35
C TYR A 95 -13.64 2.72 6.89
N THR A 96 -13.46 1.44 6.55
CA THR A 96 -13.70 0.92 5.20
C THR A 96 -15.09 1.35 4.70
N PRO A 97 -15.21 1.94 3.50
CA PRO A 97 -16.47 2.49 2.99
C PRO A 97 -17.42 1.40 2.47
N TYR A 98 -17.91 0.54 3.37
CA TYR A 98 -18.85 -0.53 3.06
C TYR A 98 -20.26 -0.03 2.72
N GLN A 99 -20.63 1.16 3.20
CA GLN A 99 -21.92 1.83 2.93
C GLN A 99 -21.67 2.96 1.92
N PRO A 100 -21.70 2.68 0.60
CA PRO A 100 -21.24 3.63 -0.40
C PRO A 100 -22.06 4.94 -0.44
N GLU A 101 -23.35 4.88 -0.14
CA GLU A 101 -24.29 6.02 -0.18
C GLU A 101 -23.88 7.15 0.79
N VAL A 102 -23.21 6.80 1.90
CA VAL A 102 -22.73 7.75 2.91
C VAL A 102 -21.20 7.88 2.92
N ALA A 103 -20.53 7.34 1.91
CA ALA A 103 -19.06 7.30 1.81
C ALA A 103 -18.51 7.75 0.45
N GLN A 104 -19.31 8.46 -0.36
CA GLN A 104 -18.91 8.89 -1.70
C GLN A 104 -17.62 9.73 -1.74
N GLY A 105 -17.37 10.58 -0.74
CA GLY A 105 -16.17 11.42 -0.71
C GLY A 105 -14.86 10.62 -0.65
N ILE A 106 -14.78 9.62 0.23
CA ILE A 106 -13.59 8.76 0.34
C ILE A 106 -13.47 7.79 -0.86
N LEU A 107 -14.61 7.29 -1.35
CA LEU A 107 -14.63 6.42 -2.53
C LEU A 107 -14.16 7.17 -3.78
N GLN A 108 -14.61 8.40 -4.00
CA GLN A 108 -14.12 9.23 -5.08
C GLN A 108 -12.62 9.50 -4.95
N ALA A 109 -12.13 9.87 -3.76
CA ALA A 109 -10.70 10.12 -3.54
C ALA A 109 -9.82 8.88 -3.84
N LEU A 110 -10.31 7.68 -3.51
CA LEU A 110 -9.64 6.41 -3.84
C LEU A 110 -9.72 6.09 -5.34
N TYR A 111 -10.84 6.37 -5.99
CA TYR A 111 -10.97 6.24 -7.45
C TYR A 111 -10.00 7.17 -8.19
N GLU A 112 -9.86 8.41 -7.72
CA GLU A 112 -8.91 9.39 -8.23
C GLU A 112 -7.47 8.93 -8.02
N TYR A 113 -7.12 8.44 -6.81
CA TYR A 113 -5.81 7.82 -6.54
C TYR A 113 -5.50 6.70 -7.54
N GLN A 114 -6.42 5.75 -7.72
CA GLN A 114 -6.25 4.64 -8.64
C GLN A 114 -6.07 5.13 -10.09
N SER A 115 -6.83 6.15 -10.50
CA SER A 115 -6.75 6.75 -11.83
C SER A 115 -5.41 7.45 -12.06
N GLN A 116 -4.93 8.22 -11.08
CA GLN A 116 -3.64 8.89 -11.15
C GLN A 116 -2.48 7.88 -11.19
N MET A 117 -2.52 6.82 -10.36
CA MET A 117 -1.52 5.76 -10.41
C MET A 117 -1.55 4.98 -11.71
N ALA A 118 -2.74 4.73 -12.28
CA ALA A 118 -2.90 4.10 -13.59
C ALA A 118 -2.23 4.95 -14.71
N VAL A 119 -2.46 6.27 -14.71
CA VAL A 119 -1.80 7.20 -15.63
C VAL A 119 -0.28 7.20 -15.42
N LEU A 120 0.18 7.35 -14.18
CA LEU A 120 1.59 7.47 -13.84
C LEU A 120 2.39 6.20 -14.19
N THR A 121 1.81 5.03 -13.98
CA THR A 121 2.42 3.74 -14.33
C THR A 121 2.18 3.33 -15.79
N SER A 122 1.31 4.06 -16.50
CA SER A 122 0.82 3.71 -17.84
C SER A 122 0.15 2.32 -17.92
N LEU A 123 -0.40 1.82 -16.82
CA LEU A 123 -1.14 0.56 -16.74
C LEU A 123 -2.63 0.82 -16.43
N PRO A 124 -3.56 0.02 -16.97
CA PRO A 124 -4.99 0.34 -16.94
C PRO A 124 -5.65 0.19 -15.57
N VAL A 125 -5.05 -0.53 -14.62
CA VAL A 125 -5.63 -0.82 -13.31
C VAL A 125 -4.60 -0.56 -12.23
N ALA A 126 -4.98 0.15 -11.17
CA ALA A 126 -4.24 0.24 -9.92
C ALA A 126 -5.16 -0.13 -8.75
N ASN A 127 -4.61 -0.75 -7.70
CA ASN A 127 -5.38 -1.08 -6.50
C ASN A 127 -5.49 0.10 -5.52
N ALA A 128 -6.47 0.05 -4.62
CA ALA A 128 -6.63 1.03 -3.55
C ALA A 128 -5.79 0.63 -2.32
N SER A 129 -4.48 0.53 -2.58
CA SER A 129 -3.32 0.36 -1.70
C SER A 129 -3.06 -1.02 -1.08
N LEU A 130 -1.77 -1.23 -0.80
CA LEU A 130 -1.15 -2.26 0.02
C LEU A 130 -0.37 -1.60 1.17
N TYR A 131 0.30 -2.41 2.00
CA TYR A 131 0.99 -1.90 3.19
C TYR A 131 2.28 -1.14 2.85
N ASP A 132 3.13 -1.72 2.00
CA ASP A 132 4.45 -1.19 1.62
C ASP A 132 5.00 -1.92 0.38
N ALA A 133 6.21 -1.56 -0.06
CA ALA A 133 6.92 -2.24 -1.16
C ALA A 133 7.14 -3.75 -0.95
N THR A 134 7.41 -4.20 0.28
CA THR A 134 7.77 -5.60 0.55
C THR A 134 6.58 -6.53 0.28
N THR A 135 5.41 -6.11 0.75
CA THR A 135 4.14 -6.81 0.54
C THR A 135 3.62 -6.63 -0.89
N ALA A 136 3.94 -5.51 -1.54
CA ALA A 136 3.61 -5.30 -2.95
C ALA A 136 4.36 -6.25 -3.89
N LEU A 137 5.67 -6.48 -3.69
CA LEU A 137 6.43 -7.46 -4.46
C LEU A 137 5.86 -8.87 -4.27
N LEU A 138 5.61 -9.24 -3.02
CA LEU A 138 5.02 -10.54 -2.69
C LEU A 138 3.69 -10.75 -3.43
N GLU A 139 2.79 -9.77 -3.36
CA GLU A 139 1.50 -9.90 -4.04
C GLU A 139 1.60 -9.87 -5.56
N ALA A 140 2.59 -9.17 -6.15
CA ALA A 140 2.86 -9.26 -7.59
C ALA A 140 3.18 -10.71 -7.99
N VAL A 141 4.07 -11.38 -7.25
CA VAL A 141 4.44 -12.78 -7.49
C VAL A 141 3.23 -13.69 -7.30
N ARG A 142 2.49 -13.54 -6.20
CA ARG A 142 1.26 -14.33 -5.96
C ARG A 142 0.19 -14.12 -7.03
N MET A 143 0.07 -12.90 -7.57
CA MET A 143 -0.85 -12.60 -8.65
C MET A 143 -0.45 -13.31 -9.95
N ILE A 144 0.83 -13.36 -10.30
CA ILE A 144 1.38 -14.13 -11.43
C ILE A 144 1.10 -15.62 -11.24
N LEU A 145 1.40 -16.17 -10.06
CA LEU A 145 1.18 -17.58 -9.70
C LEU A 145 -0.29 -18.01 -9.87
N ARG A 146 -1.25 -17.12 -9.59
CA ARG A 146 -2.69 -17.41 -9.71
C ARG A 146 -3.26 -17.24 -11.12
N THR A 147 -2.52 -16.62 -12.03
CA THR A 147 -2.99 -16.26 -13.38
C THR A 147 -2.26 -17.06 -14.44
N ASP A 148 -1.13 -16.54 -14.92
CA ASP A 148 -0.48 -16.96 -16.14
C ASP A 148 0.15 -18.35 -16.04
N ILE A 149 0.49 -18.78 -14.82
CA ILE A 149 1.27 -19.99 -14.55
C ILE A 149 0.63 -20.89 -13.48
N LYS A 150 -0.68 -20.78 -13.28
CA LYS A 150 -1.43 -21.53 -12.27
C LYS A 150 -1.21 -23.05 -12.33
N ASN A 151 -0.88 -23.59 -13.51
CA ASN A 151 -0.66 -25.02 -13.73
C ASN A 151 0.82 -25.38 -13.91
N THR A 152 1.73 -24.43 -13.72
CA THR A 152 3.17 -24.66 -13.83
C THR A 152 3.69 -25.14 -12.49
N GLU A 153 4.27 -26.33 -12.48
CA GLU A 153 4.97 -26.85 -11.32
C GLU A 153 6.28 -26.06 -11.13
N ARG A 154 6.50 -25.54 -9.92
CA ARG A 154 7.71 -24.84 -9.49
C ARG A 154 8.21 -23.78 -10.50
N PRO A 155 7.38 -22.77 -10.79
CA PRO A 155 7.69 -21.76 -11.80
C PRO A 155 8.96 -20.97 -11.42
N LEU A 156 9.82 -20.76 -12.41
CA LEU A 156 11.07 -20.02 -12.25
C LEU A 156 10.83 -18.50 -12.36
N PHE A 157 11.38 -17.74 -11.42
CA PHE A 157 11.44 -16.29 -11.44
C PHE A 157 12.89 -15.82 -11.45
N LEU A 158 13.21 -14.87 -12.33
CA LEU A 158 14.46 -14.11 -12.25
C LEU A 158 14.25 -12.90 -11.35
N LEU A 159 15.06 -12.78 -10.31
CA LEU A 159 14.96 -11.74 -9.29
C LEU A 159 16.24 -10.91 -9.29
N SER A 160 16.17 -9.65 -9.69
CA SER A 160 17.32 -8.75 -9.65
C SER A 160 17.86 -8.58 -8.22
N GLU A 161 19.19 -8.70 -8.04
CA GLU A 161 19.87 -8.30 -6.79
C GLU A 161 19.73 -6.80 -6.48
N GLY A 162 19.39 -6.01 -7.49
CA GLY A 162 19.07 -4.59 -7.39
C GLY A 162 17.73 -4.31 -6.69
N ILE A 163 16.94 -5.31 -6.33
CA ILE A 163 15.77 -5.12 -5.48
C ILE A 163 16.18 -4.86 -4.02
N LEU A 164 15.46 -3.95 -3.36
CA LEU A 164 15.58 -3.65 -1.93
C LEU A 164 15.72 -4.95 -1.11
N PRO A 165 16.77 -5.10 -0.29
CA PRO A 165 17.01 -6.35 0.43
C PRO A 165 15.82 -6.80 1.28
N ALA A 166 15.11 -5.86 1.93
CA ALA A 166 13.92 -6.17 2.72
C ALA A 166 12.76 -6.76 1.88
N CYS A 167 12.62 -6.33 0.62
CA CYS A 167 11.60 -6.90 -0.28
C CYS A 167 11.95 -8.36 -0.63
N ARG A 168 13.24 -8.65 -0.90
CA ARG A 168 13.71 -10.02 -1.16
C ARG A 168 13.57 -10.90 0.09
N GLU A 169 13.92 -10.40 1.26
CA GLU A 169 13.82 -11.13 2.53
C GLU A 169 12.37 -11.54 2.86
N VAL A 170 11.42 -10.62 2.71
CA VAL A 170 9.98 -10.91 2.91
C VAL A 170 9.48 -11.90 1.87
N LEU A 171 9.89 -11.75 0.60
CA LEU A 171 9.52 -12.66 -0.48
C LEU A 171 10.01 -14.09 -0.20
N PHE A 172 11.29 -14.25 0.13
CA PHE A 172 11.86 -15.55 0.46
C PHE A 172 11.25 -16.14 1.71
N SER A 173 11.06 -15.34 2.76
CA SER A 173 10.46 -15.79 4.01
C SER A 173 9.04 -16.30 3.82
N TYR A 174 8.25 -15.67 2.93
CA TYR A 174 6.88 -16.11 2.63
C TYR A 174 6.83 -17.43 1.88
N PHE A 175 7.73 -17.64 0.91
CA PHE A 175 7.77 -18.86 0.10
C PHE A 175 8.61 -19.98 0.74
N ASN A 176 9.31 -19.71 1.84
CA ASN A 176 10.05 -20.71 2.60
C ASN A 176 9.09 -21.54 3.48
N GLY A 177 8.67 -22.72 3.00
CA GLY A 177 7.98 -23.72 3.82
C GLY A 177 6.56 -24.10 3.38
N ASP A 178 6.37 -24.44 2.10
CA ASP A 178 5.13 -25.03 1.56
C ASP A 178 3.96 -24.04 1.36
N ALA A 179 4.25 -22.91 0.73
CA ALA A 179 3.21 -22.07 0.12
C ALA A 179 2.66 -22.75 -1.15
N ASP A 180 1.37 -22.57 -1.44
CA ASP A 180 0.55 -23.19 -2.52
C ASP A 180 1.14 -23.23 -3.96
N ALA A 181 2.35 -22.71 -4.22
CA ALA A 181 2.91 -22.62 -5.56
C ALA A 181 4.45 -22.78 -5.69
N ASP A 182 5.18 -23.13 -4.61
CA ASP A 182 6.65 -23.37 -4.54
C ASP A 182 7.51 -22.76 -5.68
N PRO A 183 7.52 -21.43 -5.88
CA PRO A 183 8.29 -20.80 -6.94
C PRO A 183 9.79 -20.91 -6.68
N VAL A 184 10.56 -21.09 -7.75
CA VAL A 184 12.03 -21.05 -7.71
C VAL A 184 12.48 -19.65 -8.09
N PHE A 185 13.36 -19.05 -7.31
CA PHE A 185 13.96 -17.76 -7.61
C PHE A 185 15.43 -17.93 -7.94
N ILE A 186 15.86 -17.37 -9.07
CA ILE A 186 17.28 -17.17 -9.39
C ILE A 186 17.58 -15.69 -9.21
N GLU A 187 18.46 -15.38 -8.24
CA GLU A 187 18.96 -14.02 -8.08
C GLU A 187 19.93 -13.68 -9.22
N VAL A 188 19.64 -12.59 -9.92
CA VAL A 188 20.43 -12.12 -11.06
C VAL A 188 21.37 -11.02 -10.56
N PRO A 189 22.70 -11.19 -10.68
CA PRO A 189 23.65 -10.26 -10.12
C PRO A 189 23.66 -8.93 -10.86
N LEU A 190 24.11 -7.89 -10.18
CA LEU A 190 24.35 -6.59 -10.80
C LEU A 190 25.68 -6.57 -11.56
N ASN A 191 25.69 -5.92 -12.72
CA ASN A 191 26.91 -5.62 -13.45
C ASN A 191 27.74 -4.60 -12.65
N LYS A 192 28.96 -4.97 -12.25
CA LYS A 192 29.83 -4.13 -11.40
C LYS A 192 30.21 -2.79 -12.01
N LYS A 193 30.10 -2.62 -13.33
CA LYS A 193 30.45 -1.37 -14.02
C LYS A 193 29.25 -0.42 -14.14
N THR A 194 28.08 -0.95 -14.45
CA THR A 194 26.88 -0.12 -14.71
C THR A 194 25.94 -0.03 -13.51
N GLY A 195 25.99 -0.98 -12.58
CA GLY A 195 25.04 -1.10 -11.47
C GLY A 195 23.64 -1.58 -11.87
N ALA A 196 23.41 -1.82 -13.16
CA ALA A 196 22.20 -2.44 -13.70
C ALA A 196 22.25 -3.97 -13.57
N THR A 197 21.11 -4.63 -13.68
CA THR A 197 21.03 -6.09 -13.58
C THR A 197 21.66 -6.76 -14.81
N ASP A 198 22.50 -7.78 -14.60
CA ASP A 198 23.22 -8.48 -15.68
C ASP A 198 22.39 -9.65 -16.23
N TRP A 199 21.34 -9.32 -16.98
CA TRP A 199 20.40 -10.29 -17.55
C TRP A 199 21.05 -11.30 -18.49
N GLN A 200 22.21 -10.98 -19.08
CA GLN A 200 22.93 -11.89 -19.99
C GLN A 200 23.44 -13.15 -19.29
N GLN A 201 23.70 -13.10 -17.98
CA GLN A 201 24.17 -14.26 -17.22
C GLN A 201 23.12 -15.38 -17.08
N VAL A 202 21.87 -15.03 -17.35
CA VAL A 202 20.71 -15.93 -17.23
C VAL A 202 19.94 -16.03 -18.55
N ALA A 203 20.55 -15.66 -19.68
CA ALA A 203 19.91 -15.68 -21.00
C ALA A 203 19.46 -17.08 -21.46
N GLN A 204 20.04 -18.14 -20.88
CA GLN A 204 19.63 -19.53 -21.12
C GLN A 204 18.36 -19.93 -20.37
N GLU A 205 17.98 -19.18 -19.34
CA GLU A 205 16.84 -19.50 -18.49
C GLU A 205 15.52 -19.25 -19.20
N LYS A 206 14.47 -19.96 -18.76
CA LYS A 206 13.09 -19.81 -19.26
C LYS A 206 12.16 -19.45 -18.11
N PRO A 207 12.26 -18.23 -17.57
CA PRO A 207 11.47 -17.85 -16.42
C PRO A 207 10.02 -17.59 -16.79
N ALA A 208 9.13 -17.85 -15.84
CA ALA A 208 7.76 -17.39 -15.87
C ALA A 208 7.64 -15.90 -15.56
N GLY A 209 8.54 -15.35 -14.74
CA GLY A 209 8.51 -13.94 -14.35
C GLY A 209 9.88 -13.33 -14.16
N ILE A 210 9.98 -12.03 -14.43
CA ILE A 210 11.17 -11.21 -14.22
C ILE A 210 10.80 -10.10 -13.25
N LEU A 211 11.52 -10.03 -12.14
CA LEU A 211 11.28 -9.10 -11.05
C LEU A 211 12.51 -8.21 -10.90
N PHE A 212 12.32 -6.90 -11.07
CA PHE A 212 13.37 -5.91 -10.80
C PHE A 212 12.75 -4.63 -10.28
N GLN A 213 13.58 -3.68 -9.84
CA GLN A 213 13.17 -2.30 -9.58
C GLN A 213 14.05 -1.35 -10.38
N ASN A 214 13.51 -0.19 -10.74
CA ASN A 214 14.27 0.84 -11.43
C ASN A 214 13.92 2.22 -10.87
N PRO A 215 14.90 2.95 -10.29
CA PRO A 215 16.32 2.59 -10.15
C PRO A 215 16.58 1.36 -9.26
N THR A 216 17.74 0.73 -9.43
CA THR A 216 18.22 -0.33 -8.54
C THR A 216 18.42 0.21 -7.13
N PHE A 217 18.53 -0.68 -6.15
CA PHE A 217 18.76 -0.34 -4.74
C PHE A 217 19.95 0.59 -4.54
N PHE A 218 20.99 0.44 -5.37
CA PHE A 218 22.19 1.28 -5.34
C PHE A 218 22.05 2.61 -6.10
N GLY A 219 20.85 2.92 -6.63
CA GLY A 219 20.54 4.16 -7.34
C GLY A 219 20.91 4.15 -8.83
N SER A 220 21.38 3.02 -9.38
CA SER A 220 21.71 2.91 -10.81
C SER A 220 20.44 2.69 -11.63
N LEU A 221 20.37 3.26 -12.82
CA LEU A 221 19.27 2.99 -13.75
C LEU A 221 19.48 1.61 -14.41
N GLU A 222 18.39 0.87 -14.53
CA GLU A 222 18.37 -0.31 -15.39
C GLU A 222 18.57 0.10 -16.86
N THR A 223 19.34 -0.68 -17.60
CA THR A 223 19.69 -0.41 -19.00
C THR A 223 19.23 -1.54 -19.90
N GLU A 224 18.97 -1.24 -21.18
CA GLU A 224 18.60 -2.24 -22.20
C GLU A 224 17.32 -3.03 -21.86
N LEU A 225 16.40 -2.42 -21.09
CA LEU A 225 15.15 -3.05 -20.67
C LEU A 225 14.28 -3.50 -21.85
N GLU A 226 14.39 -2.85 -23.01
CA GLU A 226 13.72 -3.24 -24.24
C GLU A 226 14.14 -4.64 -24.74
N LYS A 227 15.34 -5.10 -24.37
CA LYS A 227 15.85 -6.43 -24.75
C LYS A 227 15.29 -7.55 -23.89
N LEU A 228 14.73 -7.26 -22.72
CA LEU A 228 14.17 -8.27 -21.83
C LEU A 228 13.10 -9.12 -22.52
N LYS A 229 12.22 -8.50 -23.30
CA LYS A 229 11.21 -9.22 -24.09
C LYS A 229 11.79 -10.10 -25.18
N ILE A 230 12.92 -9.70 -25.76
CA ILE A 230 13.58 -10.48 -26.82
C ILE A 230 14.28 -11.69 -26.19
N MET A 231 14.93 -11.48 -25.04
CA MET A 231 15.64 -12.52 -24.31
C MET A 231 14.68 -13.52 -23.65
N PHE A 232 13.57 -13.04 -23.10
CA PHE A 232 12.61 -13.82 -22.33
C PHE A 232 11.17 -13.57 -22.83
N PRO A 233 10.81 -14.03 -24.04
CA PRO A 233 9.56 -13.66 -24.69
C PRO A 233 8.29 -14.08 -23.94
N GLU A 234 8.36 -15.17 -23.17
CA GLU A 234 7.22 -15.70 -22.41
C GLU A 234 7.15 -15.18 -20.96
N ALA A 235 8.16 -14.44 -20.52
CA ALA A 235 8.27 -14.04 -19.12
C ALA A 235 7.43 -12.80 -18.81
N ILE A 236 6.77 -12.81 -17.66
CA ILE A 236 5.99 -11.67 -17.18
C ILE A 236 6.92 -10.71 -16.46
N ILE A 237 7.02 -9.50 -16.99
CA ILE A 237 7.83 -8.45 -16.39
C ILE A 237 7.02 -7.73 -15.29
N ALA A 238 7.55 -7.75 -14.06
CA ALA A 238 7.06 -6.98 -12.92
C ALA A 238 8.08 -5.89 -12.52
N TYR A 239 7.72 -4.63 -12.79
CA TYR A 239 8.57 -3.46 -12.61
C TYR A 239 8.40 -2.84 -11.22
N GLY A 240 9.48 -2.71 -10.47
CA GLY A 240 9.51 -2.08 -9.14
C GLY A 240 9.78 -0.58 -9.20
N CYS A 241 9.01 0.21 -8.47
CA CYS A 241 9.18 1.66 -8.36
C CYS A 241 8.97 2.13 -6.91
N HIS A 242 9.99 2.75 -6.31
CA HIS A 242 9.94 3.24 -4.92
C HIS A 242 9.93 4.78 -4.81
N ASP A 243 10.04 5.48 -5.95
CA ASP A 243 9.75 6.90 -6.03
C ASP A 243 8.96 7.20 -7.31
N PRO A 244 7.61 7.26 -7.25
CA PRO A 244 6.79 7.41 -8.43
C PRO A 244 6.99 8.73 -9.20
N HIS A 245 7.67 9.73 -8.63
CA HIS A 245 8.08 10.93 -9.38
C HIS A 245 8.93 10.59 -10.60
N LEU A 246 9.78 9.55 -10.50
CA LEU A 246 10.67 9.14 -11.59
C LEU A 246 9.91 8.59 -12.80
N LEU A 247 8.67 8.11 -12.63
CA LEU A 247 7.83 7.67 -13.74
C LEU A 247 7.39 8.80 -14.68
N THR A 248 7.60 10.06 -14.28
CA THR A 248 7.39 11.23 -15.16
C THR A 248 8.58 11.49 -16.10
N LEU A 249 9.72 10.85 -15.86
CA LEU A 249 10.98 11.05 -16.59
C LEU A 249 11.44 9.79 -17.33
N LEU A 250 11.30 8.63 -16.69
CA LEU A 250 11.75 7.35 -17.23
C LEU A 250 10.77 6.82 -18.28
N THR A 251 11.28 5.95 -19.15
CA THR A 251 10.46 5.17 -20.08
C THR A 251 9.33 4.48 -19.33
N ALA A 252 8.11 4.62 -19.83
CA ALA A 252 6.93 4.08 -19.15
C ALA A 252 7.04 2.55 -19.01
N PRO A 253 6.66 1.97 -17.85
CA PRO A 253 6.71 0.51 -17.64
C PRO A 253 5.97 -0.30 -18.72
N LYS A 254 4.89 0.24 -19.27
CA LYS A 254 4.16 -0.41 -20.38
C LYS A 254 4.98 -0.52 -21.67
N GLU A 255 5.86 0.43 -21.97
CA GLU A 255 6.65 0.44 -23.20
C GLU A 255 7.74 -0.65 -23.19
N ILE A 256 8.36 -0.89 -22.04
CA ILE A 256 9.22 -2.06 -21.81
C ILE A 256 8.41 -3.37 -21.67
N GLY A 257 7.07 -3.26 -21.66
CA GLY A 257 6.06 -4.29 -21.44
C GLY A 257 6.10 -5.01 -20.11
N ALA A 258 6.36 -4.25 -19.05
CA ALA A 258 5.86 -4.61 -17.75
C ALA A 258 4.34 -4.81 -17.83
N ARG A 259 3.88 -5.96 -17.35
CA ARG A 259 2.44 -6.22 -17.16
C ARG A 259 1.98 -5.86 -15.75
N ILE A 260 2.93 -5.73 -14.83
CA ILE A 260 2.72 -5.40 -13.41
C ILE A 260 3.75 -4.34 -13.01
N VAL A 261 3.31 -3.34 -12.27
CA VAL A 261 4.17 -2.40 -11.55
C VAL A 261 3.87 -2.54 -10.06
N TRP A 262 4.91 -2.65 -9.25
CA TRP A 262 4.83 -2.77 -7.80
C TRP A 262 5.75 -1.76 -7.13
N GLY A 263 5.54 -1.48 -5.84
CA GLY A 263 6.48 -0.72 -5.05
C GLY A 263 5.82 0.11 -3.98
N ASP A 264 6.44 1.24 -3.65
CA ASP A 264 6.00 2.15 -2.60
C ASP A 264 5.87 3.58 -3.11
N ALA A 265 4.80 4.25 -2.70
CA ALA A 265 4.46 5.61 -3.06
C ALA A 265 4.51 6.57 -1.85
N GLN A 266 5.26 6.24 -0.79
CA GLN A 266 5.49 7.11 0.38
C GLN A 266 5.91 8.53 0.00
N SER A 267 6.72 8.68 -1.04
CA SER A 267 7.18 10.00 -1.51
C SER A 267 6.03 10.91 -1.96
N LEU A 268 4.85 10.36 -2.26
CA LEU A 268 3.65 11.11 -2.64
C LEU A 268 2.93 11.67 -1.41
N GLY A 269 3.56 12.60 -0.71
CA GLY A 269 2.91 13.38 0.34
C GLY A 269 2.87 12.74 1.73
N THR A 270 3.71 11.73 1.98
CA THR A 270 3.86 11.10 3.30
C THR A 270 5.28 11.31 3.82
N ALA A 271 5.42 11.54 5.12
CA ALA A 271 6.74 11.71 5.74
C ALA A 271 7.37 10.35 6.06
N LEU A 272 8.69 10.32 6.29
CA LEU A 272 9.43 9.08 6.57
C LEU A 272 8.88 8.30 7.78
N ASN A 273 8.37 9.00 8.80
CA ASN A 273 7.68 8.44 9.98
C ASN A 273 8.37 7.23 10.64
N PHE A 274 9.70 7.12 10.53
CA PHE A 274 10.47 5.98 11.03
C PHE A 274 9.99 4.61 10.48
N GLY A 275 9.54 4.59 9.22
CA GLY A 275 9.19 3.37 8.48
C GLY A 275 7.72 3.26 8.07
N GLY A 276 6.82 4.10 8.59
CA GLY A 276 5.44 4.11 8.13
C GLY A 276 4.45 4.88 9.00
N PRO A 277 3.15 4.87 8.67
CA PRO A 277 2.54 4.09 7.59
C PRO A 277 3.03 4.53 6.20
N SER A 278 3.34 3.54 5.36
CA SER A 278 3.82 3.73 3.97
C SER A 278 2.69 3.55 2.96
N LEU A 279 2.97 3.55 1.65
CA LEU A 279 1.97 3.33 0.60
C LEU A 279 2.43 2.29 -0.42
N GLY A 280 2.30 1.02 -0.06
CA GLY A 280 2.46 -0.06 -1.04
C GLY A 280 1.41 0.05 -2.14
N PHE A 281 1.78 -0.25 -3.39
CA PHE A 281 0.83 -0.23 -4.51
C PHE A 281 1.11 -1.33 -5.54
N LEU A 282 0.06 -1.70 -6.27
CA LEU A 282 0.15 -2.47 -7.50
C LEU A 282 -0.64 -1.79 -8.61
N ALA A 283 -0.03 -1.73 -9.79
CA ALA A 283 -0.72 -1.47 -11.05
C ALA A 283 -0.49 -2.63 -12.02
N ALA A 284 -1.48 -2.97 -12.84
CA ALA A 284 -1.42 -4.13 -13.71
C ALA A 284 -2.26 -3.97 -14.98
N HIS A 285 -2.01 -4.85 -15.96
CA HIS A 285 -2.89 -5.02 -17.12
C HIS A 285 -4.29 -5.50 -16.71
N THR A 286 -5.32 -5.23 -17.54
CA THR A 286 -6.72 -5.55 -17.23
C THR A 286 -6.97 -7.05 -17.00
N ASP A 287 -6.15 -7.92 -17.59
CA ASP A 287 -6.26 -9.38 -17.40
C ASP A 287 -6.08 -9.80 -15.94
N TYR A 288 -5.33 -9.01 -15.16
CA TYR A 288 -5.08 -9.23 -13.74
C TYR A 288 -6.17 -8.67 -12.83
N LEU A 289 -7.15 -7.93 -13.36
CA LEU A 289 -8.18 -7.24 -12.57
C LEU A 289 -8.90 -8.18 -11.59
N ARG A 290 -9.17 -9.43 -11.99
CA ARG A 290 -9.84 -10.44 -11.15
C ARG A 290 -8.92 -11.08 -10.10
N GLN A 291 -7.60 -10.90 -10.20
CA GLN A 291 -6.60 -11.44 -9.28
C GLN A 291 -5.85 -10.36 -8.50
N MET A 292 -6.13 -9.09 -8.79
CA MET A 292 -5.61 -7.93 -8.07
C MET A 292 -5.91 -8.07 -6.57
N PRO A 293 -4.91 -7.93 -5.68
CA PRO A 293 -5.11 -7.99 -4.24
C PRO A 293 -5.72 -6.69 -3.70
N GLY A 294 -6.43 -6.83 -2.59
CA GLY A 294 -7.03 -5.71 -1.88
C GLY A 294 -8.18 -5.05 -2.63
N ARG A 295 -8.52 -3.84 -2.19
CA ARG A 295 -9.71 -3.12 -2.64
C ARG A 295 -9.51 -2.53 -4.03
N LEU A 296 -10.63 -2.46 -4.75
CA LEU A 296 -10.77 -1.67 -5.97
C LEU A 296 -12.02 -0.82 -5.84
N VAL A 297 -11.90 0.49 -6.07
CA VAL A 297 -13.05 1.36 -6.24
C VAL A 297 -13.36 1.50 -7.72
N GLY A 298 -14.63 1.34 -8.08
CA GLY A 298 -15.15 1.51 -9.42
C GLY A 298 -16.23 2.57 -9.47
N LYS A 299 -16.36 3.20 -10.64
CA LYS A 299 -17.45 4.12 -10.96
C LYS A 299 -18.68 3.33 -11.45
N THR A 300 -19.86 3.74 -11.01
CA THR A 300 -21.18 3.22 -11.39
C THR A 300 -22.16 4.40 -11.50
N THR A 301 -23.41 4.16 -11.89
CA THR A 301 -24.50 5.12 -11.78
C THR A 301 -25.37 4.81 -10.55
N ALA A 302 -25.95 5.84 -9.96
CA ALA A 302 -26.93 5.74 -8.88
C ALA A 302 -28.01 6.80 -9.06
N ARG A 303 -29.17 6.64 -8.40
CA ARG A 303 -30.20 7.69 -8.38
C ARG A 303 -29.81 8.80 -7.41
N SER A 304 -30.03 10.04 -7.79
CA SER A 304 -29.76 11.19 -6.93
C SER A 304 -30.67 11.18 -5.70
N SER A 305 -30.10 11.48 -4.53
CA SER A 305 -30.88 11.69 -3.30
C SER A 305 -31.67 13.00 -3.33
N ALA A 306 -31.27 13.96 -4.17
CA ALA A 306 -31.99 15.22 -4.38
C ALA A 306 -33.14 15.08 -5.39
N ASN A 307 -32.99 14.19 -6.38
CA ASN A 307 -34.02 13.88 -7.38
C ASN A 307 -33.95 12.42 -7.83
N ILE A 308 -34.91 11.59 -7.42
CA ILE A 308 -34.89 10.13 -7.68
C ILE A 308 -35.02 9.76 -9.18
N GLU A 309 -35.47 10.69 -10.02
CA GLU A 309 -35.57 10.51 -11.48
C GLU A 309 -34.23 10.78 -12.19
N GLU A 310 -33.26 11.39 -11.52
CA GLU A 310 -31.95 11.73 -12.06
C GLU A 310 -30.91 10.64 -11.72
N GLU A 311 -30.14 10.23 -12.73
CA GLU A 311 -28.96 9.37 -12.53
C GLU A 311 -27.70 10.23 -12.39
N VAL A 312 -26.91 9.92 -11.36
CA VAL A 312 -25.63 10.57 -11.06
C VAL A 312 -24.51 9.54 -11.01
N ASP A 313 -23.29 10.00 -11.24
CA ASP A 313 -22.10 9.20 -11.02
C ASP A 313 -21.96 8.85 -9.54
N ALA A 314 -21.64 7.59 -9.27
CA ALA A 314 -21.38 7.08 -7.93
C ALA A 314 -20.16 6.15 -7.93
N TYR A 315 -19.55 5.99 -6.77
CA TYR A 315 -18.36 5.16 -6.58
C TYR A 315 -18.65 4.08 -5.56
N VAL A 316 -18.16 2.86 -5.81
CA VAL A 316 -18.37 1.70 -4.94
C VAL A 316 -17.12 0.83 -4.88
N ILE A 317 -16.93 0.10 -3.79
CA ILE A 317 -15.98 -1.02 -3.79
C ILE A 317 -16.52 -2.07 -4.78
N THR A 318 -15.73 -2.38 -5.79
CA THR A 318 -16.09 -3.30 -6.86
C THR A 318 -15.26 -4.58 -6.84
N LEU A 319 -15.81 -5.64 -7.42
CA LEU A 319 -15.18 -6.97 -7.44
C LEU A 319 -14.78 -7.46 -6.03
N ALA A 320 -15.56 -7.10 -5.01
CA ALA A 320 -15.31 -7.45 -3.61
C ALA A 320 -15.26 -8.98 -3.38
N THR A 321 -15.81 -9.77 -4.31
CA THR A 321 -15.69 -11.23 -4.29
C THR A 321 -14.24 -11.72 -4.33
N ARG A 322 -13.25 -10.89 -4.67
CA ARG A 322 -11.82 -11.24 -4.56
C ARG A 322 -11.29 -11.25 -3.13
N GLU A 323 -11.98 -10.60 -2.20
CA GLU A 323 -11.49 -10.25 -0.88
C GLU A 323 -11.85 -11.29 0.20
N GLN A 324 -11.10 -11.26 1.30
CA GLN A 324 -11.17 -12.23 2.38
C GLN A 324 -12.55 -12.36 3.04
N HIS A 325 -13.33 -11.27 3.11
CA HIS A 325 -14.63 -11.27 3.78
C HIS A 325 -15.70 -12.05 3.00
N ILE A 326 -15.45 -12.33 1.71
CA ILE A 326 -16.32 -13.16 0.87
C ILE A 326 -15.68 -14.51 0.61
N ARG A 327 -14.43 -14.54 0.13
CA ARG A 327 -13.78 -15.78 -0.34
C ARG A 327 -12.90 -16.48 0.68
N ARG A 328 -12.65 -15.87 1.84
CA ARG A 328 -11.86 -16.45 2.94
C ARG A 328 -10.52 -17.00 2.43
N GLU A 329 -10.24 -18.28 2.61
CA GLU A 329 -9.02 -18.96 2.17
C GLU A 329 -8.82 -18.92 0.65
N LYS A 330 -9.89 -18.76 -0.15
CA LYS A 330 -9.82 -18.66 -1.62
C LYS A 330 -9.68 -17.21 -2.11
N ALA A 331 -9.50 -16.25 -1.21
CA ALA A 331 -9.31 -14.86 -1.56
C ALA A 331 -7.96 -14.65 -2.27
N THR A 332 -7.86 -13.55 -3.00
CA THR A 332 -6.61 -13.15 -3.67
C THR A 332 -5.52 -12.77 -2.65
N SER A 333 -5.90 -12.27 -1.48
CA SER A 333 -4.98 -11.88 -0.41
C SER A 333 -5.70 -11.91 0.93
N ASN A 334 -4.92 -12.00 2.01
CA ASN A 334 -5.42 -11.85 3.38
C ASN A 334 -5.55 -10.37 3.80
N ILE A 335 -5.14 -9.41 2.95
CA ILE A 335 -5.25 -8.00 3.25
C ILE A 335 -6.69 -7.60 3.58
N CYS A 336 -6.85 -6.84 4.67
CA CYS A 336 -8.13 -6.32 5.13
C CYS A 336 -7.99 -4.83 5.38
N SER A 337 -7.53 -4.39 6.55
CA SER A 337 -7.06 -3.01 6.70
C SER A 337 -5.93 -2.74 5.69
N ASN A 338 -5.88 -1.55 5.14
CA ASN A 338 -4.84 -1.13 4.19
C ASN A 338 -4.47 0.34 4.46
N GLN A 339 -3.77 0.97 3.52
CA GLN A 339 -3.26 2.34 3.65
C GLN A 339 -4.19 3.38 3.00
N THR A 340 -5.51 3.25 3.20
CA THR A 340 -6.53 4.13 2.58
C THR A 340 -6.24 5.62 2.83
N LEU A 341 -5.94 6.02 4.06
CA LEU A 341 -5.65 7.42 4.38
C LEU A 341 -4.40 7.92 3.63
N ILE A 342 -3.40 7.07 3.48
CA ILE A 342 -2.15 7.42 2.80
C ILE A 342 -2.38 7.51 1.29
N ALA A 343 -3.21 6.65 0.71
CA ALA A 343 -3.65 6.74 -0.69
C ALA A 343 -4.42 8.05 -0.97
N VAL A 344 -5.31 8.47 -0.05
CA VAL A 344 -6.00 9.77 -0.14
C VAL A 344 -5.00 10.93 -0.11
N ARG A 345 -4.02 10.89 0.79
CA ARG A 345 -2.94 11.90 0.85
C ARG A 345 -2.11 11.94 -0.43
N ALA A 346 -1.80 10.78 -1.01
CA ALA A 346 -1.11 10.68 -2.30
C ALA A 346 -1.95 11.27 -3.44
N SER A 347 -3.28 11.06 -3.43
CA SER A 347 -4.17 11.67 -4.41
C SER A 347 -4.17 13.20 -4.31
N ILE A 348 -4.27 13.74 -3.09
CA ILE A 348 -4.19 15.18 -2.84
C ILE A 348 -2.82 15.72 -3.29
N TYR A 349 -1.74 14.99 -3.03
CA TYR A 349 -0.38 15.37 -3.44
C TYR A 349 -0.24 15.46 -4.96
N MET A 350 -0.65 14.41 -5.68
CA MET A 350 -0.62 14.37 -7.14
C MET A 350 -1.53 15.43 -7.76
N ALA A 351 -2.71 15.67 -7.18
CA ALA A 351 -3.61 16.74 -7.64
C ALA A 351 -3.03 18.14 -7.40
N ALA A 352 -2.36 18.36 -6.26
CA ALA A 352 -1.77 19.65 -5.93
C ALA A 352 -0.56 20.02 -6.82
N LEU A 353 0.22 19.02 -7.25
CA LEU A 353 1.37 19.25 -8.12
C LEU A 353 1.04 19.15 -9.61
N GLY A 354 0.10 18.28 -9.98
CA GLY A 354 -0.11 17.89 -11.37
C GLY A 354 1.10 17.18 -11.98
N TRP A 355 1.00 16.81 -13.26
CA TRP A 355 2.06 16.11 -13.97
C TRP A 355 3.37 16.92 -14.03
N GLU A 356 3.29 18.20 -14.41
CA GLU A 356 4.47 19.07 -14.52
C GLU A 356 5.13 19.31 -13.15
N GLY A 357 4.35 19.49 -12.07
CA GLY A 357 4.93 19.66 -10.73
C GLY A 357 5.62 18.39 -10.24
N MET A 358 5.06 17.22 -10.52
CA MET A 358 5.70 15.92 -10.24
C MET A 358 7.03 15.79 -11.00
N ARG A 359 7.02 16.16 -12.29
CA ARG A 359 8.21 16.15 -13.15
C ARG A 359 9.28 17.11 -12.66
N ASP A 360 8.91 18.34 -12.31
CA ASP A 360 9.81 19.35 -11.76
C ASP A 360 10.49 18.88 -10.46
N VAL A 361 9.76 18.17 -9.59
CA VAL A 361 10.34 17.58 -8.38
C VAL A 361 11.38 16.53 -8.76
N ALA A 362 11.06 15.62 -9.68
CA ALA A 362 12.00 14.60 -10.15
C ALA A 362 13.27 15.20 -10.75
N VAL A 363 13.14 16.19 -11.65
CA VAL A 363 14.28 16.89 -12.28
C VAL A 363 15.17 17.55 -11.23
N LYS A 364 14.58 18.31 -10.30
CA LYS A 364 15.34 18.99 -9.24
C LYS A 364 16.05 18.03 -8.29
N CYS A 365 15.51 16.84 -8.07
CA CYS A 365 16.18 15.80 -7.29
C CYS A 365 17.41 15.26 -8.03
N ILE A 366 17.29 15.00 -9.34
CA ILE A 366 18.40 14.54 -10.18
C ILE A 366 19.50 15.61 -10.28
N GLU A 367 19.15 16.86 -10.56
CA GLU A 367 20.10 18.00 -10.64
C GLU A 367 20.88 18.24 -9.34
N ARG A 368 20.39 17.75 -8.20
CA ARG A 368 21.05 17.85 -6.88
C ARG A 368 21.82 16.60 -6.48
N THR A 369 21.76 15.56 -7.31
CA THR A 369 22.50 14.31 -7.12
C THR A 369 23.89 14.40 -7.76
N ASP A 370 24.00 15.13 -8.89
CA ASP A 370 25.26 15.60 -9.49
C ASP A 370 25.92 16.71 -8.66
#